data_AF-A0A9D4N5B5-F1
#
_entry.id   AF-A0A9D4N5B5-F1
#
_cell.length_a   1.000
_cell.length_b   1.000
_cell.length_c   1.000
_cell.angle_alpha   90.00
_cell.angle_beta   90.00
_cell.angle_gamma   90.00
#
_symmetry.space_group_name_H-M   'P 1'
#
loop_
_entity.id
_entity.type
_entity.pdbx_description
1 polymer ?
#
loop_
_entity_poly.entity_id
_entity_poly.type
_entity_poly.pdbx_seq_one_letter_code
_entity_poly.pdbx_strand_id
1 'polypeptide(L)' 'MLPQCKGNNHWVLLVASVMSRTVTIYDSLGGNNKALFDLFCQFMCQRAQIVKDGLEKFSSEFKAPPCNKQRHGNSC' A
#
# COMPACT_ATOMS: atom_id res chain seq x y z
N MET A 1 8.08 2.05 -4.16
CA MET A 1 6.85 2.82 -3.89
C MET A 1 6.04 2.84 -5.18
N LEU A 2 4.70 2.79 -5.09
CA LEU A 2 3.80 2.74 -6.24
C LEU A 2 2.64 3.74 -6.02
N PRO A 3 2.53 4.82 -6.79
CA PRO A 3 1.37 5.71 -6.76
C PRO A 3 0.18 5.06 -7.47
N GLN A 4 -1.02 5.20 -6.91
CA GLN A 4 -2.25 4.73 -7.53
C GLN A 4 -3.30 5.84 -7.50
N CYS A 5 -3.87 6.16 -8.65
CA CYS A 5 -5.04 7.02 -8.73
C CYS A 5 -6.30 6.15 -8.58
N LYS A 6 -7.15 6.47 -7.60
CA LYS A 6 -8.49 5.87 -7.42
C LYS A 6 -9.51 6.64 -8.26
N GLY A 7 -10.70 6.06 -8.44
CA GLY A 7 -11.84 6.81 -8.99
C GLY A 7 -12.04 8.13 -8.25
N ASN A 8 -12.43 9.18 -8.97
CA ASN A 8 -12.53 10.58 -8.52
C ASN A 8 -11.20 11.36 -8.44
N ASN A 9 -10.17 10.98 -9.20
CA ASN A 9 -8.88 11.70 -9.27
C ASN A 9 -8.18 11.84 -7.91
N HIS A 10 -8.33 10.83 -7.05
CA HIS A 10 -7.71 10.81 -5.72
C HIS A 10 -6.46 9.93 -5.72
N TRP A 11 -5.33 10.49 -5.29
CA TRP A 11 -4.07 9.77 -5.20
C TRP A 11 -3.93 9.04 -3.87
N VAL A 12 -3.45 7.80 -3.94
CA VAL A 12 -2.99 7.03 -2.79
C VAL A 12 -1.60 6.48 -3.07
N LEU A 13 -0.80 6.30 -2.01
CA LEU A 13 0.57 5.79 -2.13
C LEU A 13 0.68 4.40 -1.51
N LEU A 14 1.10 3.43 -2.33
CA LEU A 14 1.38 2.07 -1.90
C LEU A 14 2.88 1.94 -1.64
N VAL A 15 3.23 1.57 -0.42
CA VAL A 15 4.62 1.44 0.04
C VAL A 15 4.85 0.01 0.48
N ALA A 16 5.86 -0.63 -0.10
CA ALA A 16 6.37 -1.90 0.39
C ALA A 16 7.79 -1.68 0.92
N SER A 17 8.00 -2.04 2.18
CA SER A 17 9.33 -2.10 2.77
C SER A 17 9.86 -3.52 2.59
N VAL A 18 10.89 -3.68 1.76
CA VAL A 18 11.48 -4.99 1.45
C VAL A 18 12.18 -5.57 2.69
N MET A 19 12.94 -4.75 3.42
CA MET A 19 13.68 -5.18 4.61
C MET A 19 12.75 -5.66 5.72
N SER A 20 11.68 -4.93 6.01
CA SER A 20 10.72 -5.31 7.06
C SER A 20 9.58 -6.19 6.56
N ARG A 21 9.55 -6.50 5.25
CA ARG A 21 8.48 -7.28 4.59
C ARG A 21 7.08 -6.78 4.91
N THR A 22 6.90 -5.46 4.95
CA THR A 22 5.61 -4.83 5.24
C THR A 22 5.07 -4.12 4.01
N VAL A 23 3.74 -4.11 3.91
CA VAL A 23 2.99 -3.32 2.94
C VAL A 23 2.18 -2.26 3.68
N THR A 24 2.07 -1.07 3.11
CA THR A 24 1.38 0.06 3.72
C THR A 24 0.71 0.90 2.63
N ILE A 25 -0.53 1.33 2.87
CA ILE A 25 -1.25 2.25 1.98
C ILE A 25 -1.45 3.56 2.72
N TYR A 26 -0.98 4.65 2.12
CA TYR A 26 -1.24 6.01 2.57
C TYR A 26 -2.40 6.57 1.75
N ASP A 27 -3.48 6.89 2.44
CA ASP A 27 -4.69 7.50 1.88
C ASP A 27 -5.10 8.65 2.80
N SER A 28 -4.89 9.87 2.32
CA SER A 28 -5.14 11.10 3.07
C SER A 28 -6.64 11.37 3.32
N LEU A 29 -7.54 10.65 2.65
CA LEU A 29 -8.99 10.67 2.93
C LEU A 29 -9.43 9.61 3.94
N GLY A 30 -8.53 8.71 4.36
CA GLY A 30 -8.85 7.64 5.30
C GLY A 30 -9.83 6.59 4.75
N GLY A 31 -9.84 6.38 3.43
CA GLY A 31 -10.74 5.44 2.78
C GLY A 31 -10.47 3.97 3.17
N ASN A 32 -11.49 3.12 2.98
CA ASN A 32 -11.30 1.68 3.06
C ASN A 32 -10.50 1.20 1.84
N ASN A 33 -9.26 0.75 2.08
CA ASN A 33 -8.34 0.28 1.05
C ASN A 33 -8.05 -1.22 1.15
N LYS A 34 -8.89 -2.01 1.84
CA LYS A 34 -8.61 -3.43 2.09
C LYS A 34 -8.38 -4.24 0.80
N ALA A 35 -9.24 -4.11 -0.19
CA ALA A 35 -9.10 -4.85 -1.45
C ALA A 35 -7.79 -4.49 -2.20
N LEU A 36 -7.43 -3.20 -2.21
CA LEU A 36 -6.19 -2.73 -2.81
C LEU A 36 -4.95 -3.21 -2.03
N PHE A 37 -5.05 -3.24 -0.69
CA PHE A 37 -4.02 -3.78 0.18
C PHE A 37 -3.80 -5.28 -0.07
N ASP A 38 -4.87 -6.07 -0.12
CA ASP A 38 -4.80 -7.51 -0.37
C ASP A 38 -4.15 -7.79 -1.74
N LEU A 39 -4.55 -7.04 -2.77
CA LEU A 39 -3.95 -7.15 -4.11
C LEU A 39 -2.46 -6.81 -4.12
N PHE A 40 -2.08 -5.72 -3.45
CA PHE A 40 -0.68 -5.30 -3.39
C PHE A 40 0.18 -6.27 -2.57
N CYS A 41 -0.37 -6.84 -1.50
CA CYS A 41 0.29 -7.89 -0.73
C CYS A 41 0.53 -9.15 -1.58
N GLN A 42 -0.46 -9.58 -2.36
CA GLN A 42 -0.31 -10.69 -3.31
C GLN A 42 0.79 -10.41 -4.33
N PHE A 43 0.79 -9.22 -4.94
CA PHE A 43 1.82 -8.80 -5.87
C PHE A 43 3.23 -8.87 -5.26
N MET A 44 3.41 -8.33 -4.04
CA MET A 44 4.71 -8.34 -3.37
C MET A 44 5.17 -9.76 -3.01
N CYS A 45 4.24 -10.63 -2.60
CA CYS A 45 4.54 -12.04 -2.36
C CYS A 45 4.97 -12.77 -3.64
N GLN A 46 4.29 -12.55 -4.76
CA GLN A 46 4.66 -13.13 -6.06
C GLN A 46 6.02 -12.62 -6.53
N ARG A 47 6.27 -11.31 -6.41
CA ARG A 47 7.58 -10.70 -6.73
C ARG A 47 8.70 -11.36 -5.92
N ALA A 48 8.51 -11.56 -4.61
CA ALA A 48 9.53 -12.17 -3.76
C ALA A 48 9.90 -13.60 -4.18
N GLN A 49 8.91 -14.39 -4.63
CA GLN A 49 9.15 -15.74 -5.15
C GLN A 49 10.00 -15.74 -6.43
N ILE A 50 9.76 -14.78 -7.34
CA ILE A 50 10.49 -14.68 -8.60
C ILE A 50 11.93 -14.21 -8.37
N VAL A 51 12.12 -13.21 -7.51
CA VAL A 51 13.43 -12.56 -7.28
C VAL A 51 14.32 -13.40 -6.34
N LYS A 52 13.79 -14.48 -5.74
CA LYS A 52 14.47 -15.32 -4.74
C LYS A 52 14.94 -14.53 -3.50
N ASP A 53 14.21 -13.48 -3.11
CA ASP A 53 14.49 -12.60 -1.94
C ASP A 53 14.26 -13.29 -0.56
N GLY A 54 14.31 -14.63 -0.52
CA GLY A 54 13.97 -15.43 0.66
C GLY A 54 12.47 -15.73 0.78
N LEU A 55 12.17 -16.97 1.18
CA LEU A 55 10.86 -17.64 1.10
C LEU A 55 9.77 -17.12 2.06
N GLU A 56 9.93 -15.96 2.70
CA GLU A 56 8.97 -15.48 3.70
C GLU A 56 7.97 -14.47 3.12
N LYS A 57 6.71 -14.64 3.49
CA LYS A 57 5.58 -13.82 3.04
C LYS A 57 5.66 -12.41 3.64
N PHE A 58 5.16 -11.42 2.89
CA PHE A 58 4.94 -10.08 3.44
C PHE A 58 3.84 -10.12 4.51
N SER A 59 3.97 -9.29 5.56
CA SER A 59 2.99 -9.24 6.64
C SER A 59 1.65 -8.72 6.12
N SER A 60 0.57 -9.35 6.57
CA SER A 60 -0.81 -9.04 6.19
C SER A 60 -1.50 -8.02 7.09
N GLU A 61 -0.78 -7.42 8.04
CA GLU A 61 -1.36 -6.42 8.92
C GLU A 61 -1.62 -5.11 8.16
N PHE A 62 -2.89 -4.89 7.82
CA PHE A 62 -3.38 -3.59 7.39
C PHE A 62 -3.34 -2.62 8.57
N LYS A 63 -2.24 -1.89 8.71
CA LYS A 63 -2.18 -0.70 9.54
C LYS A 63 -2.10 0.49 8.61
N ALA A 64 -3.24 1.18 8.44
CA ALA A 64 -3.20 2.53 7.88
C ALA A 64 -2.34 3.37 8.83
N PRO A 65 -1.15 3.84 8.40
CA PRO A 65 -0.32 4.68 9.24
C PRO A 65 -1.09 5.98 9.49
N PRO A 66 -0.86 6.65 10.63
CA PRO A 66 -1.41 7.98 10.84
C PRO A 66 -0.85 8.89 9.73
N CYS A 67 -1.69 9.20 8.75
CA CYS A 67 -1.39 10.19 7.72
C CYS A 67 -2.21 11.46 8.01
N ASN A 68 -1.66 12.61 7.62
CA ASN A 68 -2.38 13.86 7.74
C ASN A 68 -3.66 13.77 6.91
N LYS A 69 -4.81 14.01 7.56
CA LYS A 69 -6.09 14.05 6.86
C LYS A 69 -6.09 15.22 5.88
N GLN A 70 -6.44 14.94 4.63
CA GLN A 70 -6.55 15.93 3.57
C GLN A 70 -7.62 16.98 3.94
N ARG A 71 -7.26 18.26 3.78
CA ARG A 71 -8.17 19.40 4.02
C ARG A 71 -8.74 20.00 2.73
N HIS A 72 -8.03 19.85 1.60
CA HIS A 72 -8.36 20.44 0.31
C HIS A 72 -8.38 19.36 -0.78
N GLY A 73 -9.35 19.40 -1.70
CA GLY A 73 -9.57 18.32 -2.68
C GLY A 73 -8.42 18.02 -3.65
N ASN A 74 -7.42 18.90 -3.76
CA ASN A 74 -6.28 18.78 -4.68
C ASN A 74 -4.93 18.52 -3.99
N SER A 75 -4.92 18.21 -2.69
CA SER A 75 -3.70 17.96 -1.91
C SER A 75 -3.56 16.49 -1.49
N CYS A 76 -4.00 15.57 -2.35
CA CYS A 76 -3.95 14.13 -2.08
C CYS A 76 -2.53 13.57 -2.13
#